data_AF-A0A392NB64-F1
#
_entry.id   AF-A0A392NB64-F1
#
_cell.length_a   1.000
_cell.length_b   1.000
_cell.length_c   1.000
_cell.angle_alpha   90.00
_cell.angle_beta   90.00
_cell.angle_gamma   90.00
#
_symmetry.space_group_name_H-M   'P 1'
#
loop_
_entity.id
_entity.type
_entity.pdbx_description
1 polymer ?
#
loop_
_entity_poly.entity_id
_entity_poly.type
_entity_poly.pdbx_seq_one_letter_code
_entity_poly.pdbx_strand_id
1 'polypeptide(L)'
;NWHVSSDHKEGWTARITIFNWEDFSFDDWFAAIKFDRHFEDFQDVYSFNGTRIPGIKTIFFQGLKYLNYLAGETNGTHIGDPRVPGKQQSVISFHKKHAKDFNVVRDAFPSKVYFNGMECAIPPHRPSKSLGHKSSISVVAVIFTAFMTFLLMTDRFF
;
A
#
# COMPACT_ATOMS: atom_id res chain seq x y z
N ASN A 1 -4.42 -7.81 -3.54
CA ASN A 1 -3.02 -7.37 -3.31
C ASN A 1 -2.92 -6.35 -2.19
N TRP A 2 -1.86 -6.44 -1.38
CA TRP A 2 -1.57 -5.54 -0.26
C TRP A 2 -0.11 -5.10 -0.32
N HIS A 3 0.15 -3.80 -0.20
CA HIS A 3 1.50 -3.25 -0.25
C HIS A 3 1.67 -2.14 0.77
N VAL A 4 2.68 -2.21 1.64
CA VAL A 4 2.98 -1.09 2.54
C VAL A 4 3.66 0.02 1.75
N SER A 5 3.00 1.17 1.64
CA SER A 5 3.43 2.29 0.81
C SER A 5 4.36 3.26 1.54
N SER A 6 4.18 3.47 2.85
CA SER A 6 5.08 4.30 3.64
C SER A 6 5.11 3.87 5.11
N ASP A 7 6.23 4.14 5.79
CA ASP A 7 6.49 3.79 7.19
C ASP A 7 7.33 4.90 7.82
N HIS A 8 6.71 5.79 8.59
CA HIS A 8 7.39 6.92 9.26
C HIS A 8 7.05 6.94 10.76
N LYS A 9 7.57 7.91 11.52
CA LYS A 9 7.44 7.94 12.99
C LYS A 9 6.00 8.05 13.47
N GLU A 10 5.19 8.86 12.81
CA GLU A 10 3.83 9.21 13.25
C GLU A 10 2.74 8.30 12.67
N GLY A 11 3.06 7.54 11.63
CA GLY A 11 2.08 6.78 10.87
C GLY A 11 2.70 5.89 9.82
N TRP A 12 1.84 5.13 9.15
CA TRP A 12 2.17 4.29 8.01
C TRP A 12 0.97 4.21 7.09
N THR A 13 1.22 3.89 5.82
CA THR A 13 0.17 3.70 4.83
C THR A 13 0.34 2.39 4.09
N ALA A 14 -0.77 1.77 3.72
CA ALA A 14 -0.79 0.62 2.83
C ALA A 14 -1.74 0.84 1.67
N ARG A 15 -1.38 0.28 0.51
CA ARG A 15 -2.18 0.25 -0.68
C ARG A 15 -2.82 -1.13 -0.79
N ILE A 16 -4.14 -1.13 -0.96
CA ILE A 16 -4.89 -2.32 -1.31
C ILE A 16 -5.34 -2.23 -2.76
N THR A 17 -5.20 -3.32 -3.49
CA THR A 17 -5.73 -3.47 -4.84
C THR A 17 -6.56 -4.74 -4.91
N ILE A 18 -7.82 -4.60 -5.32
CA ILE A 18 -8.78 -5.68 -5.54
C ILE A 18 -8.84 -5.91 -7.05
N PHE A 19 -8.72 -7.17 -7.44
CA PHE A 19 -8.81 -7.62 -8.83
C PHE A 19 -10.02 -8.51 -8.99
N ASN A 20 -10.73 -8.35 -10.09
CA ASN A 20 -11.80 -9.24 -10.49
C ASN A 20 -11.42 -9.91 -11.82
N TRP A 21 -11.20 -11.22 -11.72
CA TRP A 21 -10.88 -12.09 -12.85
C TRP A 21 -12.12 -12.82 -13.39
N GLU A 22 -13.29 -12.59 -12.79
CA GLU A 22 -14.54 -13.12 -13.32
C GLU A 22 -15.00 -12.31 -14.53
N ASP A 23 -15.79 -12.91 -15.41
CA ASP A 23 -16.34 -12.24 -16.60
C ASP A 23 -17.54 -11.32 -16.27
N PHE A 24 -18.03 -11.35 -15.03
CA PHE A 24 -19.10 -10.49 -14.53
C PHE A 24 -18.59 -9.45 -13.54
N SER A 25 -19.36 -8.36 -13.39
CA SER A 25 -19.05 -7.29 -12.44
C SER A 25 -19.64 -7.61 -11.07
N PHE A 26 -18.92 -7.28 -10.00
CA PHE A 26 -19.46 -7.30 -8.64
C PHE A 26 -20.04 -5.93 -8.30
N ASP A 27 -21.36 -5.87 -8.13
CA ASP A 27 -22.04 -4.70 -7.59
C ASP A 27 -22.09 -4.76 -6.06
N ASP A 28 -22.05 -3.59 -5.41
CA ASP A 28 -22.09 -3.48 -3.95
C ASP A 28 -21.04 -4.36 -3.24
N TRP A 29 -19.88 -4.53 -3.86
CA TRP A 29 -18.82 -5.35 -3.30
C TRP A 29 -18.38 -4.81 -1.94
N PHE A 30 -18.00 -5.73 -1.06
CA PHE A 30 -17.42 -5.40 0.22
C PHE A 30 -16.22 -6.28 0.54
N ALA A 31 -15.33 -5.73 1.36
CA ALA A 31 -14.22 -6.48 1.94
C ALA A 31 -14.15 -6.23 3.44
N ALA A 32 -13.73 -7.23 4.20
CA ALA A 32 -13.47 -7.08 5.63
C ALA A 32 -12.02 -7.47 5.91
N ILE A 33 -11.27 -6.56 6.52
CA ILE A 33 -9.85 -6.74 6.76
C ILE A 33 -9.59 -6.75 8.25
N LYS A 34 -9.12 -7.89 8.75
CA LYS A 34 -8.82 -8.10 10.17
C LYS A 34 -7.34 -7.87 10.45
N PHE A 35 -7.06 -7.21 11.56
CA PHE A 35 -5.71 -7.02 12.10
C PHE A 35 -5.62 -7.62 13.51
N ASP A 36 -4.50 -8.24 13.84
CA ASP A 36 -4.29 -8.74 15.20
C ASP A 36 -3.74 -7.65 16.14
N ARG A 37 -3.01 -6.68 15.57
CA ARG A 37 -2.30 -5.61 16.29
C ARG A 37 -2.50 -4.26 15.61
N HIS A 38 -2.34 -3.18 16.40
CA HIS A 38 -2.34 -1.78 15.93
C HIS A 38 -3.58 -1.33 15.12
N PHE A 39 -4.67 -2.08 15.19
CA PHE A 39 -5.97 -1.74 14.59
C PHE A 39 -6.51 -0.40 15.08
N GLU A 40 -6.31 -0.09 16.36
CA GLU A 40 -6.81 1.15 16.98
C GLU A 40 -6.27 2.40 16.30
N ASP A 41 -5.08 2.32 15.70
CA ASP A 41 -4.46 3.44 15.02
C ASP A 41 -4.97 3.64 13.57
N PHE A 42 -5.99 2.89 13.11
CA PHE A 42 -6.63 3.14 11.81
C PHE A 42 -7.08 4.60 11.70
N GLN A 43 -6.73 5.27 10.61
CA GLN A 43 -7.11 6.66 10.40
C GLN A 43 -8.24 6.72 9.39
N ASP A 44 -7.93 6.39 8.13
CA ASP A 44 -8.89 6.50 7.04
C ASP A 44 -8.55 5.56 5.87
N VAL A 45 -9.48 5.45 4.93
CA VAL A 45 -9.29 4.79 3.65
C VAL A 45 -9.70 5.74 2.53
N TYR A 46 -8.86 5.84 1.50
CA TYR A 46 -9.05 6.77 0.40
C TYR A 46 -9.64 6.07 -0.81
N SER A 47 -10.60 6.68 -1.49
CA SER A 47 -11.30 6.12 -2.68
C SER A 47 -12.24 4.94 -2.40
N PHE A 48 -12.31 4.45 -1.16
CA PHE A 48 -13.33 3.51 -0.67
C PHE A 48 -14.03 4.13 0.55
N ASN A 49 -15.16 3.57 0.97
CA ASN A 49 -15.73 3.83 2.29
C ASN A 49 -15.19 2.79 3.27
N GLY A 50 -14.62 3.22 4.41
CA GLY A 50 -14.04 2.33 5.40
C GLY A 50 -14.50 2.66 6.80
N THR A 51 -15.05 1.66 7.48
CA THR A 51 -15.54 1.81 8.85
C THR A 51 -14.98 0.71 9.74
N ARG A 52 -14.75 1.04 11.01
CA ARG A 52 -14.40 0.03 12.01
C ARG A 52 -15.66 -0.75 12.37
N ILE A 53 -15.56 -2.07 12.46
CA ILE A 53 -16.63 -2.90 13.03
C ILE A 53 -16.45 -2.91 14.55
N PRO A 54 -17.44 -2.42 15.34
CA PRO A 54 -17.32 -2.39 16.80
C PRO A 54 -17.14 -3.79 17.40
N GLY A 55 -16.28 -3.89 18.43
CA GLY A 55 -16.06 -5.13 19.18
C GLY A 55 -15.12 -6.13 18.52
N ILE A 56 -14.69 -5.88 17.28
CA ILE A 56 -13.70 -6.72 16.58
C ILE A 56 -12.63 -5.85 15.90
N LYS A 57 -11.43 -6.41 15.70
CA LYS A 57 -10.31 -5.71 15.07
C LYS A 57 -10.38 -5.76 13.55
N THR A 58 -11.51 -5.32 12.99
CA THR A 58 -11.81 -5.45 11.55
C THR A 58 -12.26 -4.12 10.98
N ILE A 59 -11.68 -3.76 9.85
CA ILE A 59 -12.12 -2.63 9.03
C ILE A 59 -12.98 -3.18 7.90
N PHE A 60 -14.17 -2.64 7.75
CA PHE A 60 -15.11 -2.97 6.70
C PHE A 60 -14.98 -1.95 5.57
N PHE A 61 -14.74 -2.44 4.37
CA PHE A 61 -14.57 -1.65 3.15
C PHE A 61 -15.72 -1.89 2.19
N GLN A 62 -16.17 -0.80 1.58
CA GLN A 62 -17.14 -0.81 0.51
C GLN A 62 -16.71 0.17 -0.58
N GLY A 63 -17.19 -0.04 -1.80
CA GLY A 63 -17.08 0.98 -2.83
C GLY A 63 -17.78 2.28 -2.42
N LEU A 64 -17.34 3.39 -3.01
CA LEU A 64 -18.03 4.67 -2.81
C LEU A 64 -19.42 4.61 -3.46
N LYS A 65 -20.36 5.39 -2.93
CA LYS A 65 -21.70 5.52 -3.51
C LYS A 65 -21.56 5.90 -4.99
N TYR A 66 -22.25 5.16 -5.88
CA TYR A 66 -22.19 5.29 -7.35
C TYR A 66 -20.90 4.80 -8.03
N LEU A 67 -19.89 4.37 -7.27
CA LEU A 67 -18.61 3.78 -7.75
C LEU A 67 -18.35 2.42 -7.09
N ASN A 68 -19.42 1.73 -6.75
CA ASN A 68 -19.49 0.47 -6.00
C ASN A 68 -19.47 -0.78 -6.89
N TYR A 69 -19.15 -0.63 -8.18
CA TYR A 69 -18.99 -1.74 -9.12
C TYR A 69 -17.51 -2.08 -9.30
N LEU A 70 -17.16 -3.35 -9.15
CA LEU A 70 -15.87 -3.90 -9.53
C LEU A 70 -16.05 -4.65 -10.84
N ALA A 71 -15.66 -4.00 -11.94
CA ALA A 71 -15.83 -4.54 -13.29
C ALA A 71 -15.21 -5.95 -13.44
N GLY A 72 -15.78 -6.77 -14.31
CA GLY A 72 -15.19 -8.06 -14.72
C GLY A 72 -13.95 -7.91 -15.59
N GLU A 73 -13.32 -9.03 -15.92
CA GLU A 73 -12.17 -9.06 -16.81
C GLU A 73 -12.56 -8.80 -18.28
N THR A 74 -11.74 -8.00 -18.96
CA THR A 74 -11.90 -7.66 -20.38
C THR A 74 -10.81 -8.29 -21.22
N ASN A 75 -11.02 -8.33 -22.55
CA ASN A 75 -9.94 -8.71 -23.46
C ASN A 75 -8.76 -7.74 -23.35
N GLY A 76 -7.56 -8.26 -23.65
CA GLY A 76 -6.38 -7.43 -23.82
C GLY A 76 -6.48 -6.52 -25.04
N THR A 77 -5.60 -5.52 -25.11
CA THR A 77 -5.68 -4.46 -26.13
C THR A 77 -5.42 -4.99 -27.53
N HIS A 78 -4.48 -5.93 -27.68
CA HIS A 78 -4.07 -6.51 -28.97
C HIS A 78 -4.43 -7.99 -29.09
N ILE A 79 -4.44 -8.48 -30.34
CA ILE A 79 -4.64 -9.91 -30.64
C ILE A 79 -3.50 -10.71 -30.00
N GLY A 80 -3.86 -11.63 -29.10
CA GLY A 80 -2.90 -12.46 -28.36
C GLY A 80 -2.55 -11.95 -26.97
N ASP A 81 -2.98 -10.74 -26.58
CA ASP A 81 -2.81 -10.24 -25.22
C ASP A 81 -3.66 -11.05 -24.23
N PRO A 82 -3.18 -11.30 -22.99
CA PRO A 82 -3.97 -11.96 -21.97
C PRO A 82 -5.17 -11.09 -21.56
N ARG A 83 -6.19 -11.72 -20.97
CA ARG A 83 -7.32 -10.99 -20.35
C ARG A 83 -6.82 -10.08 -19.23
N VAL A 84 -7.48 -8.95 -19.08
CA VAL A 84 -7.14 -7.91 -18.11
C VAL A 84 -8.25 -7.85 -17.06
N PRO A 85 -7.93 -8.06 -15.77
CA PRO A 85 -8.95 -8.04 -14.73
C PRO A 85 -9.44 -6.63 -14.46
N GLY A 86 -10.70 -6.51 -14.02
CA GLY A 86 -11.15 -5.28 -13.41
C GLY A 86 -10.35 -4.99 -12.15
N LYS A 87 -10.09 -3.70 -11.88
CA LYS A 87 -9.18 -3.28 -10.81
C LYS A 87 -9.78 -2.11 -10.05
N GLN A 88 -9.84 -2.25 -8.73
CA GLN A 88 -10.04 -1.11 -7.83
C GLN A 88 -8.89 -1.02 -6.84
N GLN A 89 -8.48 0.19 -6.50
CA GLN A 89 -7.35 0.43 -5.61
C GLN A 89 -7.68 1.55 -4.63
N SER A 90 -7.16 1.38 -3.42
CA SER A 90 -7.26 2.36 -2.35
C SER A 90 -5.97 2.44 -1.56
N VAL A 91 -5.84 3.51 -0.79
CA VAL A 91 -4.79 3.70 0.22
C VAL A 91 -5.46 3.76 1.58
N ILE A 92 -4.85 3.10 2.55
CA ILE A 92 -5.30 3.01 3.93
C ILE A 92 -4.22 3.67 4.78
N SER A 93 -4.62 4.57 5.67
CA SER A 93 -3.73 5.28 6.57
C SER A 93 -3.92 4.82 8.01
N PHE A 94 -2.81 4.76 8.73
CA PHE A 94 -2.76 4.44 10.15
C PHE A 94 -1.82 5.41 10.84
N HIS A 95 -2.20 5.84 12.03
CA HIS A 95 -1.30 6.48 12.97
C HIS A 95 -0.38 5.44 13.65
N LYS A 96 0.52 5.94 14.49
CA LYS A 96 1.28 5.13 15.46
C LYS A 96 1.16 5.68 16.88
N LYS A 97 0.00 6.24 17.23
CA LYS A 97 -0.23 6.87 18.53
C LYS A 97 -0.15 5.86 19.67
N HIS A 98 -0.67 4.65 19.44
CA HIS A 98 -0.69 3.57 20.43
C HIS A 98 0.29 2.43 20.10
N ALA A 99 1.09 2.59 19.05
CA ALA A 99 1.95 1.55 18.47
C ALA A 99 3.41 1.67 18.90
N LYS A 100 3.70 1.52 20.20
CA LYS A 100 5.06 1.70 20.76
C LYS A 100 6.11 0.74 20.20
N ASP A 101 5.72 -0.48 19.87
CA ASP A 101 6.61 -1.55 19.37
C ASP A 101 6.26 -1.98 17.93
N PHE A 102 5.74 -1.05 17.14
CA PHE A 102 5.34 -1.29 15.76
C PHE A 102 6.51 -1.80 14.91
N ASN A 103 6.33 -2.97 14.32
CA ASN A 103 7.22 -3.51 13.32
C ASN A 103 6.47 -3.68 12.00
N VAL A 104 6.82 -2.90 10.98
CA VAL A 104 6.12 -2.92 9.69
C VAL A 104 6.10 -4.29 9.01
N VAL A 105 7.11 -5.14 9.19
CA VAL A 105 7.16 -6.47 8.57
C VAL A 105 6.18 -7.43 9.24
N ARG A 106 5.99 -7.28 10.55
CA ARG A 106 5.11 -8.13 11.37
C ARG A 106 3.67 -7.61 11.40
N ASP A 107 3.51 -6.30 11.52
CA ASP A 107 2.28 -5.66 12.00
C ASP A 107 1.50 -4.92 10.90
N ALA A 108 2.15 -4.55 9.80
CA ALA A 108 1.51 -3.77 8.72
C ALA A 108 0.71 -4.62 7.72
N PHE A 109 0.47 -5.89 8.06
CA PHE A 109 -0.23 -6.84 7.21
C PHE A 109 -1.45 -7.43 7.93
N PRO A 110 -2.59 -7.58 7.23
CA PRO A 110 -3.81 -8.09 7.84
C PRO A 110 -3.71 -9.58 8.14
N SER A 111 -4.25 -10.02 9.28
CA SER A 111 -4.27 -11.44 9.66
C SER A 111 -5.32 -12.25 8.91
N LYS A 112 -6.43 -11.60 8.51
CA LYS A 112 -7.46 -12.17 7.64
C LYS A 112 -8.02 -11.12 6.69
N VAL A 113 -8.44 -11.58 5.52
CA VAL A 113 -9.16 -10.77 4.53
C VAL A 113 -10.38 -11.57 4.10
N TYR A 114 -11.52 -10.91 4.04
CA TYR A 114 -12.74 -11.45 3.47
C TYR A 114 -13.15 -10.60 2.29
N PHE A 115 -13.60 -11.23 1.21
CA PHE A 115 -14.19 -10.56 0.05
C PHE A 115 -15.56 -11.17 -0.20
N ASN A 116 -16.61 -10.33 -0.22
CA ASN A 116 -18.00 -10.76 -0.39
C ASN A 116 -18.40 -11.97 0.48
N GLY A 117 -17.94 -11.99 1.73
CA GLY A 117 -18.26 -13.03 2.72
C GLY A 117 -17.34 -14.26 2.73
N MET A 118 -16.47 -14.43 1.73
CA MET A 118 -15.51 -15.55 1.68
C MET A 118 -14.13 -15.16 2.20
N GLU A 119 -13.51 -16.03 2.99
CA GLU A 119 -12.13 -15.82 3.49
C GLU A 119 -11.11 -16.00 2.35
N CYS A 120 -10.25 -15.00 2.17
CA CYS A 120 -9.19 -15.05 1.17
C CYS A 120 -7.94 -15.75 1.73
N ALA A 121 -7.25 -16.49 0.86
CA ALA A 121 -5.94 -17.04 1.19
C ALA A 121 -4.90 -15.92 1.40
N ILE A 122 -4.14 -16.02 2.49
CA ILE A 122 -3.03 -15.11 2.79
C ILE A 122 -1.73 -15.89 2.67
N PRO A 123 -0.73 -15.40 1.92
CA PRO A 123 0.54 -16.10 1.78
C PRO A 123 1.24 -16.24 3.15
N PRO A 124 1.84 -17.41 3.43
CA PRO A 124 2.46 -17.69 4.72
C PRO A 124 3.68 -16.80 4.98
N HIS A 125 4.41 -16.43 3.92
CA HIS A 125 5.56 -15.55 4.01
C HIS A 125 5.15 -14.12 3.70
N ARG A 126 5.39 -13.20 4.65
CA ARG A 126 5.26 -11.76 4.41
C ARG A 126 6.50 -11.23 3.71
N PRO A 127 6.37 -10.37 2.69
CA PRO A 127 7.51 -9.79 2.02
C PRO A 127 8.34 -8.96 3.03
N SER A 128 9.66 -9.11 2.97
CA SER A 128 10.60 -8.30 3.74
C SER A 128 10.67 -6.87 3.18
N LYS A 129 11.25 -5.94 3.94
CA LYS A 129 11.54 -4.60 3.42
C LYS A 129 12.37 -4.73 2.15
N SER A 130 11.81 -4.31 1.02
CA SER A 130 12.60 -4.06 -0.19
C SER A 130 13.70 -3.06 0.21
N LEU A 131 14.96 -3.41 -0.03
CA LEU A 131 16.04 -2.44 -0.09
C LEU A 131 15.75 -1.56 -1.31
N GLY A 132 14.84 -0.59 -1.14
CA GLY A 132 14.63 0.45 -2.15
C GLY A 132 15.99 0.98 -2.57
N HIS A 133 16.19 1.25 -3.87
CA HIS A 133 17.45 1.72 -4.40
C HIS A 133 17.99 2.88 -3.55
N LYS A 134 18.93 2.57 -2.64
CA LYS A 134 19.76 3.59 -2.03
C LYS A 134 20.63 4.08 -3.17
N SER A 135 20.26 5.21 -3.76
CA SER A 135 21.18 5.90 -4.65
C SER A 135 22.49 6.07 -3.89
N SER A 136 23.53 5.38 -4.35
CA SER A 136 24.87 5.42 -3.76
C SER A 136 25.54 6.73 -4.14
N ILE A 137 24.91 7.86 -3.82
CA ILE A 137 25.60 9.14 -3.85
C ILE A 137 26.57 9.11 -2.68
N SER A 138 27.83 8.85 -2.99
CA SER A 138 28.91 8.96 -2.02
C SER A 138 29.01 10.42 -1.59
N VAL A 139 28.62 10.71 -0.36
CA VAL A 139 28.75 12.04 0.25
C VAL A 139 30.19 12.54 0.15
N VAL A 140 31.17 11.61 0.24
CA VAL A 140 32.59 11.92 0.04
C VAL A 140 32.87 12.41 -1.38
N ALA A 141 32.29 11.78 -2.41
CA ALA A 141 32.46 12.23 -3.79
C ALA A 141 31.82 13.61 -4.04
N VAL A 142 30.68 13.89 -3.41
CA VAL A 142 30.02 15.22 -3.48
C VAL A 142 30.89 16.28 -2.79
N ILE A 143 31.42 16.00 -1.61
CA ILE A 143 32.32 16.91 -0.89
C ILE A 143 33.60 17.15 -1.69
N PHE A 144 34.19 16.09 -2.26
CA PHE A 144 35.41 16.20 -3.05
C PHE A 144 35.21 17.02 -4.32
N THR A 145 34.11 16.80 -5.04
CA THR A 145 33.77 17.59 -6.24
C THR A 145 33.46 19.05 -5.89
N ALA A 146 32.75 19.32 -4.80
CA ALA A 146 32.52 20.68 -4.30
C ALA A 146 33.82 21.38 -3.90
N PHE A 147 34.75 20.67 -3.24
CA PHE A 147 36.05 21.21 -2.86
C PHE A 147 36.93 21.50 -4.07
N MET A 148 37.01 20.58 -5.03
CA MET A 148 37.79 20.78 -6.26
C MET A 148 37.24 21.90 -7.14
N THR A 149 35.92 22.02 -7.24
CA THR A 149 35.31 23.15 -7.97
C THR A 149 35.57 24.48 -7.27
N PHE A 150 35.52 24.52 -5.93
CA PHE A 150 35.89 25.71 -5.17
C PHE A 150 37.34 26.13 -5.43
N LEU A 151 38.30 25.18 -5.35
CA LEU A 151 39.71 25.45 -5.63
C LEU A 151 39.94 25.99 -7.06
N LEU A 152 39.34 25.33 -8.05
CA LEU A 152 39.45 25.74 -9.46
C LEU A 152 38.80 27.10 -9.75
N MET A 153 37.80 27.51 -8.96
CA MET A 153 37.23 28.85 -9.05
C MET A 153 38.14 29.90 -8.41
N THR A 154 38.74 29.61 -7.25
CA THR A 154 39.68 30.55 -6.59
C THR A 154 40.97 30.77 -7.38
N ASP A 155 41.47 29.75 -8.09
CA ASP A 155 42.66 29.87 -8.95
C ASP A 155 42.42 30.76 -10.19
N ARG A 156 41.16 31.08 -10.53
CA ARG A 156 40.83 32.01 -11.63
C ARG A 156 40.68 33.47 -11.18
N PHE A 157 40.78 33.74 -9.87
CA PHE A 157 40.64 35.08 -9.29
C PHE A 157 41.94 35.62 -8.67
N PHE A 158 43.08 34.95 -8.90
CA PHE A 158 44.43 35.43 -8.59
C PHE A 158 45.30 35.54 -9.84
#